data_AF-A0A838L0D0-F1
#
_entry.id   AF-A0A838L0D0-F1
#
_cell.length_a   1.000
_cell.length_b   1.000
_cell.length_c   1.000
_cell.angle_alpha   90.00
_cell.angle_beta   90.00
_cell.angle_gamma   90.00
#
_symmetry.space_group_name_H-M   'P 1'
#
loop_
_entity.id
_entity.type
_entity.pdbx_description
1 polymer ?
#
loop_
_entity_poly.entity_id
_entity_poly.type
_entity_poly.pdbx_seq_one_letter_code
_entity_poly.pdbx_strand_id
1 'polypeptide(L)'
;MSDDAAPKPKKKGKMKLIIMVVGGLVLVGGGVAGGMVAAGMGLGGAHAGPKVDPNAPKLVLRPGQSEDPTVEFKAVGSFQPDPRLYKASYYTMDQPFTSNLRDTDGIAQISLGVSTFYDAKVLDNFKDNEMPIRSAVLETLADQDAFALGTPEGKTQLQAKLKDAMNKVLVQKTGYGGIDDVYFTNFIIQ
;
A
#
# COMPACT_ATOMS: atom_id res chain seq x y z
N MET A 1 -42.48 19.51 61.16
CA MET A 1 -41.27 18.71 61.42
C MET A 1 -41.25 17.57 60.40
N SER A 2 -40.50 17.73 59.31
CA SER A 2 -39.14 17.20 59.08
C SER A 2 -39.21 15.73 58.59
N ASP A 3 -39.06 15.51 57.28
CA ASP A 3 -37.83 15.12 56.56
C ASP A 3 -37.64 13.59 56.54
N ASP A 4 -37.62 12.97 55.33
CA ASP A 4 -36.43 12.28 54.79
C ASP A 4 -36.67 11.66 53.39
N ALA A 5 -35.57 11.31 52.73
CA ALA A 5 -35.29 11.34 51.29
C ALA A 5 -35.81 10.20 50.37
N ALA A 6 -35.74 10.47 49.06
CA ALA A 6 -35.99 9.58 47.92
C ALA A 6 -34.89 8.49 47.71
N PRO A 7 -35.04 7.51 46.77
CA PRO A 7 -34.67 7.79 45.38
C PRO A 7 -35.50 7.09 44.27
N LYS A 8 -35.43 7.69 43.07
CA LYS A 8 -36.07 7.29 41.79
C LYS A 8 -35.34 6.12 41.08
N PRO A 9 -36.04 5.29 40.27
CA PRO A 9 -35.41 4.24 39.47
C PRO A 9 -34.74 4.77 38.19
N LYS A 10 -33.54 4.23 37.86
CA LYS A 10 -32.74 4.55 36.66
C LYS A 10 -33.38 3.96 35.38
N LYS A 11 -33.72 4.81 34.39
CA LYS A 11 -34.12 4.41 33.03
C LYS A 11 -32.92 3.90 32.23
N LYS A 12 -32.79 2.57 32.09
CA LYS A 12 -31.70 1.87 31.40
C LYS A 12 -32.05 1.46 29.96
N GLY A 13 -32.72 2.34 29.19
CA GLY A 13 -33.37 1.95 27.93
C GLY A 13 -32.91 2.62 26.63
N LYS A 14 -32.16 3.75 26.66
CA LYS A 14 -31.88 4.54 25.43
C LYS A 14 -30.42 4.55 24.96
N MET A 15 -29.47 4.06 25.75
CA MET A 15 -28.04 4.02 25.37
C MET A 15 -27.74 2.96 24.31
N LYS A 16 -28.44 1.80 24.34
CA LYS A 16 -28.22 0.71 23.39
C LYS A 16 -28.65 1.06 21.96
N LEU A 17 -29.67 1.92 21.80
CA LEU A 17 -30.18 2.30 20.50
C LEU A 17 -29.27 3.31 19.79
N ILE A 18 -28.60 4.20 20.53
CA ILE A 18 -27.60 5.13 19.97
C ILE A 18 -26.34 4.39 19.54
N ILE A 19 -25.89 3.39 20.31
CA ILE A 19 -24.75 2.53 19.92
C ILE A 19 -25.08 1.71 18.66
N MET A 20 -26.33 1.26 18.50
CA MET A 20 -26.73 0.51 17.31
C MET A 20 -26.83 1.39 16.05
N VAL A 21 -27.28 2.64 16.18
CA VAL A 21 -27.37 3.58 15.05
C VAL A 21 -25.99 4.07 14.63
N VAL A 22 -25.08 4.33 15.58
CA VAL A 22 -23.69 4.69 15.26
C VAL A 22 -22.92 3.48 14.71
N GLY A 23 -23.14 2.27 15.22
CA GLY A 23 -22.57 1.04 14.68
C GLY A 23 -23.05 0.72 13.26
N GLY A 24 -24.33 0.99 12.96
CA GLY A 24 -24.91 0.79 11.63
C GLY A 24 -24.39 1.79 10.57
N LEU A 25 -24.10 3.04 10.95
CA LEU A 25 -23.57 4.05 10.04
C LEU A 25 -22.08 3.85 9.73
N VAL A 26 -21.30 3.28 10.64
CA VAL A 26 -19.90 2.91 10.38
C VAL A 26 -19.80 1.69 9.45
N LEU A 27 -20.80 0.80 9.46
CA LEU A 27 -20.85 -0.37 8.55
C LEU A 27 -21.17 -0.01 7.09
N VAL A 28 -21.79 1.15 6.82
CA VAL A 28 -22.12 1.57 5.44
C VAL A 28 -21.05 2.50 4.84
N GLY A 29 -20.22 3.14 5.67
CA GLY A 29 -19.18 4.07 5.22
C GLY A 29 -17.78 3.47 4.92
N GLY A 30 -17.54 2.19 5.18
CA GLY A 30 -16.16 1.66 5.11
C GLY A 30 -16.03 0.15 4.91
N GLY A 31 -16.87 -0.48 4.08
CA GLY A 31 -16.99 -1.94 4.11
C GLY A 31 -17.31 -2.66 2.81
N VAL A 32 -16.72 -2.29 1.67
CA VAL A 32 -16.75 -3.19 0.48
C VAL A 32 -15.78 -4.37 0.65
N ALA A 33 -14.87 -4.34 1.63
CA ALA A 33 -14.02 -5.49 1.98
C ALA A 33 -14.69 -6.50 2.96
N GLY A 34 -15.87 -6.21 3.51
CA GLY A 34 -16.52 -7.04 4.54
C GLY A 34 -17.51 -8.09 4.02
N GLY A 35 -17.77 -8.13 2.70
CA GLY A 35 -18.93 -8.82 2.13
C GLY A 35 -18.87 -10.36 2.07
N MET A 36 -17.73 -11.00 2.32
CA MET A 36 -17.62 -12.46 2.11
C MET A 36 -17.61 -13.30 3.39
N VAL A 37 -17.79 -12.70 4.59
CA VAL A 37 -17.72 -13.45 5.87
C VAL A 37 -19.09 -13.71 6.50
N ALA A 38 -20.18 -13.13 5.99
CA ALA A 38 -21.52 -13.26 6.59
C ALA A 38 -22.41 -14.38 6.00
N ALA A 39 -21.86 -15.37 5.27
CA ALA A 39 -22.63 -16.49 4.72
C ALA A 39 -22.31 -17.85 5.37
N GLY A 40 -21.90 -17.85 6.65
CA GLY A 40 -21.50 -19.06 7.37
C GLY A 40 -21.86 -19.05 8.84
N MET A 41 -23.11 -18.72 9.20
CA MET A 41 -23.63 -19.06 10.53
C MET A 41 -23.92 -20.56 10.59
N GLY A 42 -22.98 -21.32 11.16
CA GLY A 42 -23.12 -22.74 11.45
C GLY A 42 -22.17 -23.17 12.56
N LEU A 43 -22.59 -22.93 13.81
CA LEU A 43 -22.27 -23.68 15.04
C LEU A 43 -20.87 -24.33 15.16
N GLY A 44 -20.02 -23.73 15.99
CA GLY A 44 -19.07 -24.49 16.83
C GLY A 44 -17.60 -24.11 16.70
N GLY A 45 -17.05 -23.60 17.81
CA GLY A 45 -15.70 -23.94 18.25
C GLY A 45 -14.52 -23.15 17.68
N ALA A 46 -13.78 -22.54 18.62
CA ALA A 46 -12.39 -22.09 18.53
C ALA A 46 -12.10 -20.81 17.73
N HIS A 47 -11.40 -19.90 18.44
CA HIS A 47 -10.74 -18.72 17.92
C HIS A 47 -9.87 -19.08 16.70
N ALA A 48 -10.37 -18.82 15.50
CA ALA A 48 -9.51 -18.61 14.35
C ALA A 48 -8.97 -17.18 14.47
N GLY A 49 -7.74 -17.03 14.97
CA GLY A 49 -6.97 -15.80 14.79
C GLY A 49 -6.92 -15.43 13.29
N PRO A 50 -6.61 -14.17 12.97
CA PRO A 50 -6.56 -13.72 11.58
C PRO A 50 -5.70 -14.69 10.78
N LYS A 51 -6.27 -15.27 9.72
CA LYS A 51 -5.53 -16.11 8.78
C LYS A 51 -4.59 -15.17 8.01
N VAL A 52 -3.41 -14.93 8.56
CA VAL A 52 -2.33 -14.25 7.85
C VAL A 52 -1.97 -15.14 6.66
N ASP A 53 -2.14 -14.61 5.45
CA ASP A 53 -1.75 -15.33 4.24
C ASP A 53 -0.25 -15.66 4.31
N PRO A 54 0.15 -16.96 4.33
CA PRO A 54 1.56 -17.35 4.39
C PRO A 54 2.39 -16.80 3.22
N ASN A 55 1.74 -16.47 2.10
CA ASN A 55 2.38 -15.97 0.90
C ASN A 55 2.52 -14.44 0.89
N ALA A 56 1.83 -13.72 1.77
CA ALA A 56 1.96 -12.26 1.85
C ALA A 56 3.41 -11.85 2.17
N PRO A 57 3.92 -10.80 1.51
CA PRO A 57 5.25 -10.27 1.81
C PRO A 57 5.28 -9.64 3.21
N LYS A 58 6.42 -9.76 3.88
CA LYS A 58 6.60 -9.32 5.28
C LYS A 58 7.67 -8.26 5.38
N LEU A 59 7.52 -7.32 6.30
CA LEU A 59 8.53 -6.29 6.53
C LEU A 59 9.81 -6.89 7.15
N VAL A 60 10.97 -6.40 6.69
CA VAL A 60 12.27 -6.86 7.15
C VAL A 60 12.81 -5.92 8.22
N LEU A 61 12.94 -6.43 9.44
CA LEU A 61 13.53 -5.70 10.57
C LEU A 61 15.06 -5.63 10.46
N ARG A 62 15.63 -4.54 10.97
CA ARG A 62 17.08 -4.38 11.10
C ARG A 62 17.62 -5.29 12.22
N PRO A 63 18.82 -5.89 12.08
CA PRO A 63 19.42 -6.70 13.14
C PRO A 63 19.54 -5.93 14.46
N GLY A 64 19.04 -6.51 15.56
CA GLY A 64 19.08 -5.93 16.90
C GLY A 64 17.84 -5.12 17.31
N GLN A 65 16.83 -5.01 16.45
CA GLN A 65 15.53 -4.42 16.80
C GLN A 65 14.52 -5.53 17.11
N SER A 66 13.78 -5.38 18.21
CA SER A 66 12.70 -6.29 18.60
C SER A 66 11.35 -5.60 18.39
N GLU A 67 10.85 -5.64 17.16
CA GLU A 67 9.40 -5.59 16.92
C GLU A 67 8.92 -7.02 16.62
N ASP A 68 7.66 -7.30 16.93
CA ASP A 68 7.06 -8.62 16.70
C ASP A 68 7.17 -8.97 15.20
N PRO A 69 7.81 -10.09 14.80
CA PRO A 69 8.06 -10.44 13.38
C PRO A 69 6.78 -10.73 12.56
N THR A 70 5.60 -10.51 13.14
CA THR A 70 4.29 -10.60 12.48
C THR A 70 3.81 -9.24 11.96
N VAL A 71 4.69 -8.35 11.51
CA VAL A 71 4.22 -7.13 10.85
C VAL A 71 3.57 -7.54 9.53
N GLU A 72 2.24 -7.59 9.56
CA GLU A 72 1.39 -7.99 8.44
C GLU A 72 1.69 -7.12 7.21
N PHE A 73 1.51 -7.71 6.02
CA PHE A 73 1.53 -6.95 4.78
C PHE A 73 0.54 -5.78 4.89
N LYS A 74 1.03 -4.56 4.71
CA LYS A 74 0.16 -3.39 4.61
C LYS A 74 0.01 -3.01 3.14
N ALA A 75 -1.24 -2.74 2.76
CA ALA A 75 -1.55 -2.33 1.40
C ALA A 75 -0.71 -1.11 0.98
N VAL A 76 -0.37 -1.05 -0.29
CA VAL A 76 0.43 0.04 -0.88
C VAL A 76 -0.18 1.39 -0.50
N GLY A 77 0.63 2.30 0.05
CA GLY A 77 0.22 3.64 0.47
C GLY A 77 -0.41 3.74 1.87
N SER A 78 -0.70 2.62 2.55
CA SER A 78 -1.26 2.61 3.92
C SER A 78 -0.20 2.55 5.03
N PHE A 79 1.07 2.44 4.65
CA PHE A 79 2.19 2.29 5.57
C PHE A 79 3.38 3.15 5.13
N GLN A 80 3.97 3.84 6.10
CA GLN A 80 5.28 4.49 5.94
C GLN A 80 6.27 3.75 6.86
N PRO A 81 7.16 2.92 6.30
CA PRO A 81 8.18 2.21 7.08
C PRO A 81 9.13 3.19 7.77
N ASP A 82 9.38 3.00 9.07
CA ASP A 82 10.44 3.74 9.78
C ASP A 82 11.82 3.16 9.37
N PRO A 83 12.70 3.94 8.72
CA PRO A 83 14.03 3.49 8.30
C PRO A 83 14.96 3.05 9.45
N ARG A 84 14.63 3.39 10.69
CA ARG A 84 15.35 2.97 11.90
C ARG A 84 15.01 1.54 12.32
N LEU A 85 13.79 1.10 12.00
CA LEU A 85 13.25 -0.20 12.38
C LEU A 85 13.41 -1.22 11.24
N TYR A 86 13.17 -0.78 10.00
CA TYR A 86 13.15 -1.66 8.83
C TYR A 86 14.38 -1.47 7.94
N LYS A 87 14.80 -2.55 7.27
CA LYS A 87 15.90 -2.55 6.32
C LYS A 87 15.36 -2.42 4.90
N ALA A 88 15.74 -1.35 4.21
CA ALA A 88 15.48 -1.20 2.78
C ALA A 88 16.33 -2.18 1.97
N SER A 89 15.69 -2.87 1.04
CA SER A 89 16.31 -3.63 -0.04
C SER A 89 16.12 -2.86 -1.35
N TYR A 90 17.12 -2.89 -2.22
CA TYR A 90 17.14 -2.12 -3.46
C TYR A 90 17.29 -3.04 -4.66
N TYR A 91 16.63 -2.71 -5.75
CA TYR A 91 16.79 -3.37 -7.03
C TYR A 91 16.85 -2.33 -8.15
N THR A 92 17.88 -2.42 -9.00
CA THR A 92 18.02 -1.57 -10.18
C THR A 92 17.62 -2.37 -11.40
N MET A 93 16.83 -1.78 -12.29
CA MET A 93 16.46 -2.43 -13.54
C MET A 93 17.64 -2.39 -14.50
N ASP A 94 17.96 -3.52 -15.12
CA ASP A 94 19.20 -3.68 -15.90
C ASP A 94 19.19 -2.85 -17.18
N GLN A 95 18.04 -2.75 -17.85
CA GLN A 95 17.90 -2.05 -19.12
C GLN A 95 17.34 -0.63 -18.92
N PRO A 96 17.91 0.40 -19.58
CA PRO A 96 17.32 1.73 -19.57
C PRO A 96 15.97 1.73 -20.32
N PHE A 97 15.15 2.72 -20.00
CA PHE A 97 13.90 3.04 -20.67
C PHE A 97 14.15 4.15 -21.66
N THR A 98 13.73 3.95 -22.90
CA THR A 98 13.72 4.99 -23.93
C THR A 98 12.28 5.22 -24.35
N SER A 99 11.81 6.45 -24.18
CA SER A 99 10.45 6.83 -24.57
C SER A 99 10.47 8.19 -25.24
N ASN A 100 9.63 8.35 -26.25
CA ASN A 100 9.25 9.67 -26.73
C ASN A 100 8.43 10.36 -25.64
N LEU A 101 8.56 11.68 -25.57
CA LEU A 101 7.80 12.52 -24.65
C LEU A 101 6.57 13.08 -25.34
N ARG A 102 5.51 13.35 -24.57
CA ARG A 102 4.25 13.83 -25.15
C ARG A 102 4.47 15.18 -25.85
N ASP A 103 3.89 15.33 -27.03
CA ASP A 103 3.84 16.58 -27.79
C ASP A 103 5.21 17.22 -28.12
N THR A 104 6.29 16.44 -28.14
CA THR A 104 7.63 16.91 -28.50
C THR A 104 8.37 15.87 -29.36
N ASP A 105 9.37 16.31 -30.14
CA ASP A 105 10.32 15.43 -30.82
C ASP A 105 11.42 14.90 -29.88
N GLY A 106 11.32 15.21 -28.58
CA GLY A 106 12.32 14.89 -27.58
C GLY A 106 12.25 13.44 -27.10
N ILE A 107 13.41 12.88 -26.80
CA ILE A 107 13.57 11.51 -26.30
C ILE A 107 14.05 11.55 -24.86
N ALA A 108 13.36 10.84 -23.99
CA ALA A 108 13.83 10.57 -22.63
C ALA A 108 14.50 9.20 -22.55
N GLN A 109 15.72 9.17 -22.02
CA GLN A 109 16.41 7.94 -21.62
C GLN A 109 16.56 7.93 -20.10
N ILE A 110 15.91 6.97 -19.44
CA ILE A 110 15.79 6.91 -17.99
C ILE A 110 16.21 5.53 -17.49
N SER A 111 17.04 5.47 -16.45
CA SER A 111 17.31 4.24 -15.71
C SER A 111 16.65 4.32 -14.34
N LEU A 112 16.01 3.23 -13.92
CA LEU A 112 15.20 3.18 -12.70
C LEU A 112 15.76 2.18 -11.69
N GLY A 113 15.65 2.53 -10.42
CA GLY A 113 15.78 1.61 -9.30
C GLY A 113 14.59 1.74 -8.36
N VAL A 114 14.32 0.67 -7.60
CA VAL A 114 13.22 0.60 -6.64
C VAL A 114 13.75 0.21 -5.27
N SER A 115 13.10 0.69 -4.21
CA SER A 115 13.32 0.18 -2.85
C SER A 115 12.05 -0.46 -2.29
N THR A 116 12.28 -1.40 -1.38
CA THR A 116 11.24 -2.01 -0.58
C THR A 116 11.77 -2.29 0.83
N PHE A 117 10.93 -2.08 1.84
CA PHE A 117 11.19 -2.52 3.21
C PHE A 117 10.64 -3.91 3.51
N TYR A 118 10.03 -4.56 2.51
CA TYR A 118 9.54 -5.92 2.57
C TYR A 118 10.63 -6.95 2.24
N ASP A 119 10.30 -8.21 2.46
CA ASP A 119 11.15 -9.37 2.24
C ASP A 119 11.49 -9.59 0.76
N ALA A 120 12.43 -10.50 0.52
CA ALA A 120 12.93 -10.80 -0.82
C ALA A 120 11.81 -11.15 -1.82
N LYS A 121 10.67 -11.67 -1.32
CA LYS A 121 9.49 -11.98 -2.15
C LYS A 121 9.01 -10.79 -2.98
N VAL A 122 9.06 -9.56 -2.46
CA VAL A 122 8.64 -8.38 -3.24
C VAL A 122 9.59 -8.16 -4.43
N LEU A 123 10.90 -8.29 -4.21
CA LEU A 123 11.89 -8.14 -5.27
C LEU A 123 11.87 -9.31 -6.25
N ASP A 124 11.63 -10.52 -5.79
CA ASP A 124 11.49 -11.70 -6.66
C ASP A 124 10.23 -11.57 -7.53
N ASN A 125 9.09 -11.20 -6.93
CA ASN A 125 7.87 -10.88 -7.67
C ASN A 125 8.07 -9.73 -8.66
N PHE A 126 8.85 -8.72 -8.30
CA PHE A 126 9.21 -7.61 -9.20
C PHE A 126 10.00 -8.11 -10.42
N LYS A 127 11.02 -8.94 -10.20
CA LYS A 127 11.83 -9.53 -11.28
C LYS A 127 11.01 -10.45 -12.18
N ASP A 128 10.22 -11.34 -11.59
CA ASP A 128 9.37 -12.28 -12.33
C ASP A 128 8.31 -11.56 -13.18
N ASN A 129 7.91 -10.36 -12.76
CA ASN A 129 6.94 -9.52 -13.45
C ASN A 129 7.58 -8.27 -14.07
N GLU A 130 8.89 -8.29 -14.37
CA GLU A 130 9.57 -7.11 -14.91
C GLU A 130 9.02 -6.69 -16.27
N MET A 131 8.61 -7.66 -17.12
CA MET A 131 8.04 -7.39 -18.44
C MET A 131 6.75 -6.53 -18.37
N PRO A 132 5.69 -6.92 -17.65
CA PRO A 132 4.50 -6.08 -17.53
C PRO A 132 4.77 -4.77 -16.77
N ILE A 133 5.70 -4.77 -15.79
CA ILE A 133 6.10 -3.55 -15.10
C ILE A 133 6.75 -2.57 -16.08
N ARG A 134 7.68 -3.04 -16.92
CA ARG A 134 8.35 -2.21 -17.94
C ARG A 134 7.34 -1.62 -18.92
N SER A 135 6.32 -2.39 -19.32
CA SER A 135 5.23 -1.85 -20.15
C SER A 135 4.50 -0.69 -19.47
N ALA A 136 4.12 -0.84 -18.20
CA ALA A 136 3.42 0.22 -17.45
C ALA A 136 4.30 1.46 -17.21
N VAL A 137 5.61 1.27 -17.01
CA VAL A 137 6.58 2.36 -16.93
C VAL A 137 6.64 3.13 -18.25
N LEU A 138 6.79 2.44 -19.38
CA LEU A 138 6.84 3.10 -20.70
C LEU A 138 5.55 3.87 -21.00
N GLU A 139 4.39 3.31 -20.67
CA GLU A 139 3.09 3.99 -20.79
C GLU A 139 3.02 5.25 -19.91
N THR A 140 3.48 5.16 -18.66
CA THR A 140 3.54 6.31 -17.74
C THR A 140 4.48 7.39 -18.26
N LEU A 141 5.63 7.02 -18.83
CA LEU A 141 6.60 7.95 -19.41
C LEU A 141 6.06 8.65 -20.66
N ALA A 142 5.37 7.91 -21.54
CA ALA A 142 4.81 8.44 -22.78
C ALA A 142 3.73 9.51 -22.54
N ASP A 143 3.03 9.48 -21.40
CA ASP A 143 2.04 10.49 -21.01
C ASP A 143 2.66 11.75 -20.38
N GLN A 144 3.97 11.75 -20.08
CA GLN A 144 4.61 12.90 -19.45
C GLN A 144 4.98 14.00 -20.44
N ASP A 145 4.79 15.24 -19.98
CA ASP A 145 5.23 16.46 -20.65
C ASP A 145 6.73 16.69 -20.41
N ALA A 146 7.48 16.92 -21.49
CA ALA A 146 8.91 17.18 -21.45
C ALA A 146 9.30 18.37 -20.57
N PHE A 147 8.50 19.43 -20.55
CA PHE A 147 8.78 20.63 -19.75
C PHE A 147 8.66 20.32 -18.26
N ALA A 148 7.64 19.56 -17.86
CA ALA A 148 7.47 19.15 -16.47
C ALA A 148 8.62 18.24 -16.00
N LEU A 149 9.10 17.35 -16.87
CA LEU A 149 10.22 16.46 -16.53
C LEU A 149 11.57 17.18 -16.33
N GLY A 150 11.69 18.41 -16.83
CA GLY A 150 12.84 19.27 -16.59
C GLY A 150 12.91 19.81 -15.16
N THR A 151 11.79 19.85 -14.42
CA THR A 151 11.74 20.45 -13.08
C THR A 151 11.92 19.41 -11.96
N PRO A 152 12.47 19.79 -10.80
CA PRO A 152 12.51 18.92 -9.63
C PRO A 152 11.14 18.39 -9.22
N GLU A 153 10.12 19.25 -9.27
CA GLU A 153 8.75 18.92 -8.88
C GLU A 153 8.13 17.88 -9.82
N GLY A 154 8.35 18.01 -11.14
CA GLY A 154 7.85 17.05 -12.11
C GLY A 154 8.56 15.70 -12.00
N LYS A 155 9.84 15.67 -11.66
CA LYS A 155 10.55 14.42 -11.34
C LYS A 155 9.97 13.72 -10.12
N THR A 156 9.69 14.45 -9.04
CA THR A 156 9.05 13.87 -7.85
C THR A 156 7.65 13.34 -8.16
N GLN A 157 6.85 14.07 -8.95
CA GLN A 157 5.55 13.59 -9.39
C GLN A 157 5.67 12.33 -10.25
N LEU A 158 6.65 12.28 -11.16
CA LEU A 158 6.90 11.10 -11.97
C LEU A 158 7.30 9.89 -11.11
N GLN A 159 8.17 10.06 -10.10
CA GLN A 159 8.52 8.97 -9.18
C GLN A 159 7.27 8.40 -8.49
N ALA A 160 6.36 9.26 -8.03
CA ALA A 160 5.11 8.84 -7.42
C ALA A 160 4.22 8.08 -8.43
N LYS A 161 4.04 8.61 -9.64
CA LYS A 161 3.25 7.93 -10.70
C LYS A 161 3.85 6.57 -11.09
N LEU A 162 5.17 6.49 -11.25
CA LEU A 162 5.87 5.25 -11.55
C LEU A 162 5.72 4.23 -10.43
N LYS A 163 5.86 4.67 -9.16
CA LYS A 163 5.63 3.80 -8.00
C LYS A 163 4.23 3.21 -8.03
N ASP A 164 3.22 4.04 -8.28
CA ASP A 164 1.83 3.60 -8.30
C ASP A 164 1.57 2.64 -9.47
N ALA A 165 2.11 2.93 -10.65
CA ALA A 165 2.02 2.07 -11.83
C ALA A 165 2.67 0.69 -11.58
N MET A 166 3.90 0.67 -11.04
CA MET A 166 4.61 -0.57 -10.69
C MET A 166 3.83 -1.40 -9.67
N ASN A 167 3.37 -0.78 -8.58
CA ASN A 167 2.59 -1.46 -7.55
C ASN A 167 1.24 -1.96 -8.07
N LYS A 168 0.58 -1.22 -8.95
CA LYS A 168 -0.67 -1.66 -9.58
C LYS A 168 -0.45 -2.94 -10.39
N VAL A 169 0.62 -3.02 -11.17
CA VAL A 169 0.97 -4.24 -11.91
C VAL A 169 1.26 -5.39 -10.95
N LEU A 170 2.06 -5.15 -9.91
CA LEU A 170 2.36 -6.18 -8.90
C LEU A 170 1.10 -6.72 -8.23
N VAL A 171 0.21 -5.84 -7.75
CA VAL A 171 -1.08 -6.26 -7.16
C VAL A 171 -1.92 -7.05 -8.15
N GLN A 172 -1.96 -6.66 -9.43
CA GLN A 172 -2.71 -7.39 -10.45
C GLN A 172 -2.13 -8.78 -10.75
N LYS A 173 -0.82 -8.96 -10.64
CA LYS A 173 -0.14 -10.21 -11.01
C LYS A 173 0.03 -11.17 -9.83
N THR A 174 0.28 -10.65 -8.64
CA THR A 174 0.65 -11.44 -7.45
C THR A 174 -0.32 -11.25 -6.29
N GLY A 175 -1.24 -10.29 -6.37
CA GLY A 175 -2.11 -9.89 -5.27
C GLY A 175 -1.47 -8.89 -4.30
N TYR A 176 -0.16 -8.67 -4.39
CA TYR A 176 0.61 -7.83 -3.45
C TYR A 176 1.48 -6.84 -4.18
N GLY A 177 1.46 -5.59 -3.72
CA GLY A 177 2.50 -4.61 -4.05
C GLY A 177 3.66 -4.71 -3.06
N GLY A 178 4.36 -3.60 -2.87
CA GLY A 178 5.44 -3.52 -1.87
C GLY A 178 6.60 -2.64 -2.28
N ILE A 179 6.51 -1.92 -3.41
CA ILE A 179 7.50 -0.91 -3.77
C ILE A 179 7.21 0.36 -2.97
N ASP A 180 8.18 0.77 -2.16
CA ASP A 180 8.08 1.93 -1.28
C ASP A 180 8.53 3.22 -2.00
N ASP A 181 9.67 3.17 -2.69
CA ASP A 181 10.19 4.28 -3.48
C ASP A 181 10.72 3.85 -4.85
N VAL A 182 10.73 4.80 -5.79
CA VAL A 182 11.34 4.70 -7.12
C VAL A 182 12.39 5.80 -7.26
N TYR A 183 13.58 5.44 -7.74
CA TYR A 183 14.71 6.33 -7.92
C TYR A 183 15.12 6.38 -9.39
N PHE A 184 15.48 7.58 -9.87
CA PHE A 184 16.17 7.73 -11.14
C PHE A 184 17.67 7.55 -10.92
N THR A 185 18.26 6.51 -11.49
CA THR A 185 19.71 6.28 -11.47
C THR A 185 20.41 6.95 -12.64
N ASN A 186 19.68 7.18 -13.74
CA ASN A 186 20.07 8.01 -14.86
C ASN A 186 18.83 8.70 -15.43
N PHE A 187 18.94 9.95 -15.87
CA PHE A 187 17.82 10.71 -16.41
C PHE A 187 18.33 11.73 -17.43
N ILE A 188 18.12 11.42 -18.71
CA ILE A 188 18.55 12.25 -19.84
C ILE A 188 17.32 12.58 -20.69
N ILE A 189 17.17 13.85 -21.06
CA ILE A 189 16.21 14.32 -22.07
C ILE A 189 17.03 14.94 -23.20
N GLN A 190 16.74 14.55 -24.44
CA GLN A 190 17.36 15.05 -25.66
C GLN A 190 16.32 15.65 -26.59
#